data_AF-D0KNF4-F1
#
_entry.id   AF-D0KNF4-F1
#
_cell.length_a   1.000
_cell.length_b   1.000
_cell.length_c   1.000
_cell.angle_alpha   90.00
_cell.angle_beta   90.00
_cell.angle_gamma   90.00
#
_symmetry.space_group_name_H-M   'P 1'
#
loop_
_entity.id
_entity.type
_entity.pdbx_description
1 polymer ?
#
loop_
_entity_poly.entity_id
_entity_poly.type
_entity_poly.pdbx_seq_one_letter_code
_entity_poly.pdbx_strand_id
1 'polypeptide(L)' 'MRIVTIKVKDEYYSIAEQMVELGIVKSKNEAFNLIISYGLSKAMEEIERKKKVKELTEKWLKEGLLFDLPTSNDVIRDRE' A
#
# COMPACT_ATOMS: atom_id res chain seq x y z
N MET A 1 20.06 -10.05 -13.96
CA MET A 1 19.95 -8.58 -14.04
C MET A 1 21.34 -7.98 -14.06
N ARG A 2 21.55 -6.85 -14.73
CA ARG A 2 22.79 -6.06 -14.61
C ARG A 2 22.57 -4.96 -13.57
N ILE A 3 23.61 -4.64 -12.81
CA ILE A 3 23.58 -3.54 -11.85
C ILE A 3 24.08 -2.29 -12.57
N VAL A 4 23.32 -1.21 -12.45
CA VAL A 4 23.65 0.09 -13.01
C VAL A 4 23.50 1.16 -11.94
N THR A 5 24.30 2.21 -12.03
CA THR A 5 24.13 3.41 -11.21
C THR A 5 23.36 4.44 -12.02
N ILE A 6 22.26 4.93 -11.49
CA ILE A 6 21.45 5.97 -12.11
C ILE A 6 21.43 7.22 -11.23
N LYS A 7 21.44 8.40 -11.86
CA LYS A 7 21.10 9.65 -11.16
C LYS A 7 19.59 9.84 -11.29
N VAL A 8 18.95 10.09 -10.17
CA VAL A 8 17.51 10.35 -10.09
C VAL A 8 17.28 11.66 -9.36
N LYS A 9 16.13 12.27 -9.61
CA LYS A 9 15.68 13.41 -8.81
C LYS A 9 15.28 12.94 -7.41
N ASP A 10 15.41 13.84 -6.43
CA ASP A 10 15.08 13.57 -5.03
C ASP A 10 13.61 13.13 -4.86
N GLU A 11 12.69 13.66 -5.68
CA GLU A 11 11.28 13.27 -5.68
C GLU A 11 11.08 11.76 -5.88
N TYR A 12 11.82 11.15 -6.82
CA TYR A 12 11.72 9.72 -7.11
C TYR A 12 12.39 8.89 -6.03
N TYR A 13 13.47 9.41 -5.44
CA TYR A 13 14.14 8.76 -4.34
C TYR A 13 13.26 8.71 -3.08
N SER A 14 12.57 9.80 -2.77
CA SER A 14 11.63 9.85 -1.65
C SER A 14 10.45 8.89 -1.84
N ILE A 15 9.94 8.74 -3.07
CA ILE A 15 8.90 7.76 -3.38
C ILE A 15 9.43 6.34 -3.15
N ALA A 16 10.63 6.02 -3.62
CA ALA A 16 11.26 4.72 -3.38
C ALA A 16 11.47 4.42 -1.89
N GLU A 17 11.84 5.42 -1.09
CA GLU A 17 11.92 5.31 0.38
C GLU A 17 10.57 5.01 1.00
N GLN A 18 9.52 5.76 0.66
CA GLN A 18 8.17 5.51 1.16
C GLN A 18 7.68 4.10 0.84
N MET A 19 8.01 3.56 -0.34
CA MET A 19 7.65 2.18 -0.70
C MET A 19 8.31 1.15 0.22
N VAL A 20 9.54 1.38 0.66
CA VAL A 20 10.24 0.51 1.61
C VAL A 20 9.64 0.65 3.02
N GLU A 21 9.40 1.88 3.47
CA GLU A 21 8.83 2.17 4.80
C GLU A 21 7.43 1.59 4.98
N LEU A 22 6.61 1.63 3.93
CA LEU A 22 5.26 1.04 3.92
C LEU A 22 5.27 -0.48 3.70
N GLY A 23 6.46 -1.09 3.55
CA GLY A 23 6.62 -2.53 3.32
C GLY A 23 6.04 -3.01 1.99
N ILE A 24 5.91 -2.11 1.00
CA ILE A 24 5.47 -2.46 -0.35
C ILE A 24 6.56 -3.25 -1.06
N VAL A 25 7.82 -2.91 -0.81
CA VAL A 25 9.00 -3.62 -1.32
C VAL A 25 10.03 -3.82 -0.21
N LYS A 26 11.02 -4.69 -0.47
CA LYS A 26 12.08 -5.01 0.49
C LYS A 26 13.28 -4.07 0.41
N SER A 27 13.48 -3.38 -0.71
CA SER A 27 14.64 -2.51 -0.92
C SER A 27 14.38 -1.37 -1.90
N LYS A 28 15.22 -0.34 -1.86
CA LYS A 28 15.17 0.79 -2.81
C LYS A 28 15.39 0.36 -4.25
N ASN A 29 16.29 -0.61 -4.47
CA ASN A 29 16.52 -1.15 -5.81
C ASN A 29 15.26 -1.81 -6.38
N GLU A 30 14.53 -2.56 -5.55
CA GLU A 30 13.25 -3.14 -5.92
C GLU A 30 12.19 -2.08 -6.20
N ALA A 31 12.11 -1.02 -5.38
CA ALA A 31 11.25 0.13 -5.65
C ALA A 31 11.56 0.77 -7.01
N PHE A 32 12.83 1.07 -7.30
CA PHE A 32 13.20 1.67 -8.59
C PHE A 32 12.90 0.74 -9.77
N ASN A 33 13.12 -0.57 -9.63
CA ASN A 33 12.76 -1.53 -10.67
C ASN A 33 11.24 -1.52 -10.93
N LEU A 34 10.41 -1.46 -9.88
CA LEU A 34 8.96 -1.35 -10.04
C LEU A 34 8.54 -0.02 -10.69
N ILE A 35 9.12 1.10 -10.24
CA ILE A 35 8.84 2.42 -10.80
C ILE A 35 9.21 2.47 -12.29
N ILE A 36 10.35 1.87 -12.68
CA ILE A 36 10.77 1.79 -14.08
C ILE A 36 9.83 0.87 -14.90
N SER A 37 9.37 -0.23 -14.31
CA SER A 37 8.54 -1.23 -15.02
C SER A 37 7.09 -0.79 -15.21
N TYR A 38 6.49 -0.17 -14.19
CA TYR A 38 5.06 0.16 -14.16
C TYR A 38 4.78 1.66 -14.22
N GLY A 39 5.82 2.49 -14.17
CA GLY A 39 5.71 3.94 -14.09
C GLY A 39 5.39 4.43 -12.68
N LEU A 40 5.60 5.74 -12.49
CA LEU A 40 5.44 6.41 -11.19
C LEU A 40 4.00 6.40 -10.69
N SER A 41 3.03 6.54 -11.59
CA SER A 41 1.60 6.62 -11.23
C SER A 41 1.15 5.38 -10.47
N LYS A 42 1.59 4.19 -10.91
CA LYS A 42 1.22 2.93 -10.24
C LYS A 42 1.86 2.80 -8.87
N ALA A 43 3.12 3.24 -8.73
CA ALA A 43 3.81 3.25 -7.44
C ALA A 43 3.09 4.16 -6.43
N MET A 44 2.63 5.34 -6.88
CA MET A 44 1.86 6.26 -6.04
C MET A 44 0.50 5.68 -5.62
N GLU A 45 -0.22 5.04 -6.54
CA GLU A 45 -1.50 4.36 -6.25
C GLU A 45 -1.33 3.29 -5.16
N GLU A 46 -0.28 2.48 -5.25
CA GLU A 46 0.01 1.45 -4.23
C GLU A 46 0.37 2.06 -2.87
N ILE A 47 1.15 3.15 -2.85
CA ILE A 47 1.45 3.91 -1.62
C ILE A 47 0.16 4.40 -0.97
N GLU A 48 -0.73 5.01 -1.74
CA GLU A 48 -1.97 5.58 -1.23
C GLU A 48 -2.91 4.49 -0.69
N ARG A 49 -3.06 3.39 -1.44
CA ARG A 49 -3.80 2.21 -0.99
C ARG A 49 -3.24 1.67 0.33
N LYS A 50 -1.91 1.58 0.46
CA LYS A 50 -1.29 1.02 1.66
C LYS A 50 -1.40 1.94 2.87
N LYS A 51 -1.30 3.25 2.67
CA LYS A 51 -1.62 4.27 3.69
C LYS A 51 -3.06 4.14 4.16
N LYS A 52 -4.01 3.95 3.23
CA LYS A 52 -5.43 3.81 3.60
C LYS A 52 -5.70 2.57 4.43
N VAL A 53 -5.10 1.43 4.08
CA VAL A 53 -5.20 0.20 4.87
C VAL A 53 -4.64 0.43 6.28
N LYS A 54 -3.48 1.08 6.41
CA LYS A 54 -2.87 1.37 7.71
C LYS A 54 -3.79 2.25 8.57
N GLU A 55 -4.34 3.32 8.00
CA GLU A 55 -5.29 4.22 8.66
C GLU A 55 -6.54 3.46 9.16
N LEU A 56 -7.16 2.64 8.31
CA LEU A 56 -8.33 1.84 8.68
C LEU A 56 -8.03 0.84 9.80
N THR A 57 -6.87 0.17 9.72
CA THR A 57 -6.42 -0.75 10.76
C THR A 57 -6.18 -0.03 12.08
N GLU A 58 -5.50 1.12 12.07
CA GLU A 58 -5.28 1.92 13.28
C GLU A 58 -6.58 2.42 13.89
N LYS A 59 -7.53 2.85 13.05
CA LYS A 59 -8.87 3.25 13.50
C LYS A 59 -9.59 2.08 14.17
N TRP A 60 -9.59 0.91 13.53
CA TRP A 60 -10.20 -0.30 14.08
C TRP A 60 -9.55 -0.74 15.40
N LEU A 61 -8.22 -0.69 15.50
CA LEU A 61 -7.52 -1.04 16.74
C LEU A 61 -7.83 -0.09 17.90
N LYS A 62 -8.13 1.20 17.61
CA LYS A 62 -8.48 2.20 18.63
C LYS A 62 -9.96 2.15 19.04
N GLU A 63 -10.85 2.04 18.06
CA GLU A 63 -12.30 2.19 18.26
C GLU A 63 -13.01 0.84 18.43
N GLY A 64 -12.35 -0.26 18.08
CA GLY A 64 -12.98 -1.57 17.98
C GLY A 64 -13.92 -1.67 16.77
N LEU A 65 -14.85 -2.63 16.83
CA LEU A 65 -15.95 -2.72 15.87
C LEU A 65 -17.02 -1.71 16.26
N LEU A 66 -17.33 -0.77 15.35
CA LEU A 66 -18.35 0.27 15.55
C LEU A 66 -19.79 -0.27 15.45
N PHE A 67 -19.97 -1.55 15.11
CA PHE A 67 -21.27 -2.18 14.92
C PHE A 67 -21.17 -3.68 15.19
N ASP A 68 -22.30 -4.28 15.60
CA ASP A 68 -22.42 -5.72 15.68
C ASP A 68 -22.27 -6.32 14.29
N LEU A 69 -21.32 -7.23 14.13
CA LEU A 69 -21.11 -7.93 12.87
C LEU A 69 -22.33 -8.80 12.59
N PRO A 70 -22.92 -8.73 11.37
CA PRO A 70 -24.03 -9.59 11.02
C PRO A 70 -23.59 -11.04 11.11
N THR A 71 -24.45 -11.89 11.66
CA THR A 71 -24.23 -13.34 11.64
C THR A 71 -24.41 -13.86 10.22
N SER A 72 -23.89 -15.06 9.94
CA SER A 72 -24.13 -15.72 8.65
C SER A 72 -25.62 -15.79 8.30
N ASN A 73 -26.49 -15.95 9.31
CA ASN A 73 -27.94 -16.02 9.12
C ASN A 73 -28.57 -14.66 8.76
N ASP A 74 -27.95 -13.54 9.13
CA ASP A 74 -28.42 -12.20 8.79
C ASP A 74 -28.08 -11.86 7.33
N VAL A 75 -26.87 -12.23 6.88
CA VAL A 75 -26.44 -12.04 5.49
C VAL A 75 -27.25 -12.91 4.51
N ILE A 76 -27.67 -14.10 4.92
CA ILE A 76 -28.50 -14.99 4.09
C ILE A 76 -29.91 -14.41 3.91
N ARG A 77 -30.49 -13.85 4.98
CA ARG A 77 -31.84 -13.26 4.95
C ARG A 77 -31.94 -12.02 4.07
N ASP A 78 -30.88 -11.22 3.94
CA ASP A 78 -30.85 -10.04 3.07
C ASP A 78 -30.73 -10.36 1.56
N ARG A 79 -30.50 -11.62 1.20
CA ARG A 79 -30.36 -12.07 -0.21
C ARG A 79 -31.62 -12.67 -0.82
N GLU A 80 -32.62 -13.01 0.00
CA GLU A 80 -33.93 -13.53 -0.43
C GLU A 80 -34.96 -12.40 -0.54
#